data_AF-A0A6B3IE32-F1
#
_entry.id   AF-A0A6B3IE32-F1
#
_cell.length_a   1.000
_cell.length_b   1.000
_cell.length_c   1.000
_cell.angle_alpha   90.00
_cell.angle_beta   90.00
_cell.angle_gamma   90.00
#
_symmetry.space_group_name_H-M   'P 1'
#
loop_
_entity.id
_entity.type
_entity.pdbx_description
1 polymer ?
#
loop_
_entity_poly.entity_id
_entity_poly.type
_entity_poly.pdbx_seq_one_letter_code
_entity_poly.pdbx_strand_id
1 'polypeptide(L)' 'EYAQQAVDTGVRNASYAYHLGVIEQQLAQYGPARRHLEEALRTNPAFSPLDAPKAREALETLGEPSPGGPGD' A
#
# COMPACT_ATOMS: atom_id res chain seq x y z
N GLU A 1 -26.00 10.12 -1.00
CA GLU A 1 -25.55 10.64 -2.30
C GLU A 1 -24.04 10.75 -2.48
N TYR A 2 -23.21 10.98 -1.44
CA TYR A 2 -21.74 10.91 -1.58
C TYR A 2 -21.16 9.47 -1.65
N ALA A 3 -21.87 8.49 -1.09
CA ALA A 3 -21.38 7.11 -1.02
C ALA A 3 -21.47 6.34 -2.35
N GLN A 4 -22.41 6.68 -3.24
CA GLN A 4 -22.53 6.07 -4.56
C GLN A 4 -21.44 6.54 -5.54
N GLN A 5 -20.94 7.77 -5.38
CA GLN A 5 -19.86 8.31 -6.22
C GLN A 5 -18.49 7.67 -5.96
N ALA A 6 -18.34 6.93 -4.85
CA ALA A 6 -17.09 6.29 -4.46
C ALA A 6 -16.80 4.98 -5.22
N VAL A 7 -17.81 4.39 -5.89
CA VAL A 7 -17.75 2.97 -6.27
C VAL A 7 -17.66 2.74 -7.79
N ASP A 8 -17.85 3.76 -8.63
CA ASP A 8 -18.17 3.53 -10.06
C ASP A 8 -17.07 3.84 -11.10
N THR A 9 -15.78 3.89 -10.74
CA THR A 9 -14.73 4.16 -11.77
C THR A 9 -13.42 3.36 -11.69
N GLY A 10 -13.29 2.31 -10.86
CA GLY A 10 -12.01 1.59 -10.74
C GLY A 10 -10.98 2.33 -9.86
N VAL A 11 -11.48 2.89 -8.76
CA VAL A 11 -10.73 3.76 -7.86
C VAL A 11 -9.70 2.93 -7.08
N ARG A 12 -8.43 3.04 -7.45
CA ARG A 12 -7.33 2.67 -6.54
C ARG A 12 -7.56 3.41 -5.22
N ASN A 13 -7.81 2.69 -4.13
CA ASN A 13 -8.07 3.27 -2.81
C ASN A 13 -6.80 3.14 -1.97
N ALA A 14 -6.17 4.28 -1.69
CA ALA A 14 -4.91 4.33 -0.95
C ALA A 14 -5.03 3.72 0.45
N SER A 15 -6.12 3.98 1.18
CA SER A 15 -6.33 3.42 2.51
C SER A 15 -6.51 1.90 2.48
N TYR A 16 -7.22 1.37 1.46
CA TYR A 16 -7.36 -0.07 1.28
C TYR A 16 -6.00 -0.74 1.02
N ALA A 17 -5.22 -0.19 0.07
CA ALA A 17 -3.90 -0.72 -0.26
C ALA A 17 -2.96 -0.68 0.96
N TYR A 18 -3.01 0.39 1.76
CA TYR A 18 -2.23 0.47 3.00
C TYR A 18 -2.60 -0.64 3.99
N HIS A 19 -3.89 -0.83 4.29
CA HIS A 19 -4.30 -1.85 5.25
C HIS A 19 -3.98 -3.26 4.77
N LEU A 20 -4.15 -3.55 3.48
CA LEU A 20 -3.75 -4.83 2.92
C LEU A 20 -2.24 -5.06 3.06
N GLY A 21 -1.41 -4.05 2.73
CA GLY A 21 0.04 -4.12 2.88
C GLY A 21 0.49 -4.34 4.33
N VAL A 22 -0.17 -3.70 5.30
CA VAL A 22 0.08 -3.93 6.74
C VAL A 22 -0.26 -5.37 7.14
N ILE A 23 -1.39 -5.92 6.70
CA ILE A 23 -1.78 -7.30 7.01
C ILE A 23 -0.75 -8.28 6.44
N GLU A 24 -0.36 -8.10 5.19
CA GLU A 24 0.65 -8.94 4.54
C GLU A 24 2.00 -8.85 5.24
N GLN A 25 2.41 -7.67 5.71
CA GLN A 25 3.63 -7.51 6.51
C GLN A 25 3.57 -8.34 7.80
N GLN A 26 2.44 -8.30 8.51
CA GLN A 26 2.24 -9.10 9.74
C GLN A 26 2.22 -10.61 9.45
N LEU A 27 1.83 -11.01 8.25
CA LEU A 27 1.87 -12.39 7.78
C LEU A 27 3.24 -12.80 7.20
N ALA A 28 4.27 -11.96 7.32
CA ALA A 28 5.60 -12.14 6.73
C ALA A 28 5.61 -12.28 5.19
N GLN A 29 4.57 -11.77 4.52
CA GLN A 29 4.44 -11.71 3.06
C GLN A 29 5.06 -10.41 2.53
N TYR A 30 6.38 -10.26 2.69
CA TYR A 30 7.07 -8.98 2.50
C TYR A 30 7.03 -8.43 1.06
N GLY A 31 7.01 -9.30 0.05
CA GLY A 31 6.88 -8.89 -1.36
C GLY A 31 5.51 -8.25 -1.66
N PRO A 32 4.39 -8.95 -1.39
CA PRO A 32 3.05 -8.36 -1.43
C PRO A 32 2.91 -7.10 -0.59
N ALA A 33 3.38 -7.14 0.67
CA ALA A 33 3.28 -6.02 1.60
C ALA A 33 3.88 -4.74 1.02
N ARG A 34 5.10 -4.84 0.47
CA ARG A 34 5.76 -3.74 -0.22
C ARG A 34 4.91 -3.17 -1.34
N ARG A 35 4.44 -4.04 -2.25
CA ARG A 35 3.68 -3.63 -3.44
C ARG A 35 2.44 -2.81 -3.06
N HIS A 36 1.70 -3.26 -2.05
CA HIS A 36 0.48 -2.57 -1.64
C HIS A 36 0.76 -1.28 -0.84
N LEU A 37 1.82 -1.24 -0.04
CA LEU A 37 2.27 -0.01 0.62
C LEU A 37 2.74 1.05 -0.39
N GLU A 38 3.48 0.63 -1.43
CA GLU A 38 3.86 1.49 -2.56
C GLU A 38 2.63 1.99 -3.33
N GLU A 39 1.66 1.10 -3.59
CA GLU A 39 0.42 1.47 -4.26
C GLU A 39 -0.38 2.50 -3.44
N ALA A 40 -0.44 2.39 -2.13
CA ALA A 40 -1.10 3.36 -1.26
C ALA A 40 -0.51 4.77 -1.45
N LEU A 41 0.81 4.89 -1.35
CA LEU A 41 1.51 6.16 -1.49
C LEU A 41 1.46 6.72 -2.91
N ARG A 42 1.56 5.85 -3.93
CA ARG A 42 1.43 6.23 -5.34
C ARG A 42 0.03 6.72 -5.68
N THR A 43 -0.98 6.15 -5.04
CA THR A 43 -2.39 6.50 -5.26
C THR A 43 -2.74 7.85 -4.62
N ASN A 44 -2.37 8.04 -3.35
CA ASN A 44 -2.51 9.33 -2.69
C ASN A 44 -1.49 9.42 -1.54
N PRO A 45 -0.41 10.19 -1.65
CA PRO A 45 0.63 10.26 -0.62
C PRO A 45 0.19 10.93 0.70
N ALA A 46 -1.00 11.52 0.74
CA ALA A 46 -1.62 12.17 1.89
C ALA A 46 -2.99 11.53 2.26
N PHE A 47 -3.19 10.25 1.95
CA PHE A 47 -4.46 9.53 2.18
C PHE A 47 -4.93 9.50 3.63
N SER A 48 -4.00 9.64 4.57
CA SER A 48 -4.25 9.74 6.00
C SER A 48 -3.06 10.45 6.65
N PRO A 49 -3.28 11.44 7.53
CA PRO A 49 -2.20 12.09 8.25
C PRO A 49 -1.46 11.14 9.20
N LEU A 50 -2.09 10.03 9.60
CA LEU A 50 -1.49 9.03 10.49
C LEU A 50 -0.85 7.87 9.73
N ASP A 51 -1.48 7.39 8.66
CA ASP A 51 -1.08 6.14 8.01
C ASP A 51 -0.10 6.35 6.86
N ALA A 52 -0.14 7.51 6.19
CA ALA A 52 0.82 7.78 5.13
C ALA A 52 2.29 7.84 5.63
N PRO A 53 2.60 8.44 6.80
CA PRO A 53 3.94 8.33 7.39
C PRO A 53 4.34 6.89 7.70
N LYS A 54 3.42 6.11 8.31
CA LYS A 54 3.67 4.69 8.65
C LYS A 54 3.93 3.82 7.42
N ALA A 55 3.26 4.11 6.30
CA ALA A 55 3.51 3.41 5.04
C ALA A 55 4.96 3.58 4.56
N ARG A 56 5.54 4.78 4.74
CA ARG A 56 6.94 5.06 4.40
C ARG A 56 7.89 4.32 5.34
N GLU A 57 7.65 4.39 6.64
CA GLU A 57 8.44 3.67 7.66
C GLU A 57 8.43 2.15 7.42
N ALA A 58 7.27 1.61 7.05
CA ALA A 58 7.14 0.20 6.70
C ALA A 58 7.95 -0.16 5.45
N LEU A 59 7.95 0.68 4.40
CA LEU A 59 8.76 0.45 3.21
C LEU A 59 10.27 0.53 3.50
N GLU A 60 10.70 1.47 4.33
CA GLU A 60 12.09 1.56 4.80
C GLU A 60 12.50 0.29 5.55
N THR A 61 11.62 -0.22 6.42
CA THR A 61 11.84 -1.48 7.16
C THR A 61 11.92 -2.69 6.23
N LEU A 62 11.11 -2.72 5.17
CA LEU A 62 11.11 -3.84 4.22
C LEU A 62 12.34 -3.84 3.30
N GLY A 63 13.05 -2.71 3.12
CA GLY A 63 14.27 -2.61 2.30
C GLY A 63 13.99 -2.42 0.81
N GLU A 64 14.80 -2.98 -0.10
CA GLU A 64 14.45 -3.18 -1.52
C GLU A 64 14.28 -4.70 -1.80
N PRO A 65 13.52 -5.12 -2.83
CA PRO A 65 13.54 -6.52 -3.25
C PRO A 65 14.95 -6.92 -3.70
N SER A 66 15.37 -8.16 -3.42
CA SER A 66 16.64 -8.67 -3.94
C SER A 66 16.64 -8.64 -5.48
N PRO A 67 17.71 -8.16 -6.15
CA PRO A 67 17.75 -7.93 -7.60
C PRO A 67 17.61 -9.18 -8.49
N GLY A 68 17.33 -10.37 -7.92
CA GLY A 68 17.11 -11.63 -8.62
C GLY A 68 15.77 -12.31 -8.33
N GLY A 69 14.81 -11.64 -7.68
CA GLY A 69 13.43 -12.14 -7.56
C GLY A 69 12.74 -12.17 -8.93
N PRO A 70 11.73 -13.03 -9.15
CA PRO A 70 11.06 -13.12 -10.44
C PRO A 70 10.52 -11.73 -10.81
N GLY A 71 11.09 -11.15 -11.86
CA GLY A 71 10.45 -10.08 -12.60
C GLY A 71 9.19 -10.64 -13.22
N ASP A 72 8.11 -9.90 -13.07
CA ASP A 72 6.78 -10.15 -13.63
C ASP A 72 6.83 -10.69 -15.07
#